data_AF-A0ABD3GT01-F1
#
_entry.id   AF-A0ABD3GT01-F1
#
_cell.length_a   1.000
_cell.length_b   1.000
_cell.length_c   1.000
_cell.angle_alpha   90.00
_cell.angle_beta   90.00
_cell.angle_gamma   90.00
#
_symmetry.space_group_name_H-M   'P 1'
#
loop_
_entity.id
_entity.type
_entity.pdbx_description
1 polymer ?
#
loop_
_entity_poly.entity_id
_entity_poly.type
_entity_poly.pdbx_seq_one_letter_code
_entity_poly.pdbx_strand_id
1 'polypeptide(L)'
;MVLTGLPFREASMVKARANEYETQKLSHWVKEHDLAKMRSEFVDKAEDKAHAKRDAAQQAAEAKNETLDRRVQAQKYAPGARAVLLLWEFPVLYLKRNSEDEPAVLHESGTYYCSLKTTISKIKHLSYIYRFPGQKREDDQRMQNFLEEEQRHRERDRLLLEAMKEKSPEIRLLKRYLEVAKMNKERYTPLLNIFISSHEKHKYFLHSSHALFTCLEKLTLLFASRLESRLSQEKEFFEMKEAERNAVFHDLLMETYNKLTREEQERLDKIANDKARSFSIVVSSHEDHVPLCCIAQAETKRRLHIQMKEKVWAAEKAAREKQRDHDVVEMVHQKELDQEKKEHETKRKNVTTLQKYIKQYLMEKEELDREAAEREQKEEQDILDYQTKVEARNKEQDEKKRLQKAFKDKIYGMLMEGHEEAVRERDELEQALNDLYFQQAEEAYHMKAEALRTHREHMKANMRQASDNYWALKAQRQEQMKQEKAEWATKMMEQLLEMNRVDQMNDYKQRMKKAEYKRQIDAQWEEMQYLLAKEAAEEKAKRKKEKAEYDLQMQLLEQERQKILMDCAEELARFFPKGICKTQDDLRLVGLPAKDPPVIKEPRPHRLPTL
;
A
#
# COMPACT_ATOMS: atom_id res chain seq x y z
N MET A 1 -38.96 -26.32 26.18
CA MET A 1 -39.89 -26.58 27.30
C MET A 1 -39.52 -27.94 27.91
N VAL A 2 -40.01 -28.23 29.14
CA VAL A 2 -39.61 -29.38 29.97
C VAL A 2 -38.13 -29.34 30.40
N LEU A 3 -37.83 -28.68 31.53
CA LEU A 3 -36.71 -28.95 32.45
C LEU A 3 -36.76 -28.00 33.66
N THR A 4 -37.86 -28.03 34.41
CA THR A 4 -38.10 -27.21 35.60
C THR A 4 -38.20 -28.10 36.84
N GLY A 5 -37.05 -28.57 37.34
CA GLY A 5 -37.01 -29.54 38.44
C GLY A 5 -35.63 -29.97 38.95
N LEU A 6 -34.55 -29.26 38.62
CA LEU A 6 -33.21 -29.52 39.15
C LEU A 6 -32.79 -28.40 40.12
N PRO A 7 -32.17 -28.72 41.27
CA PRO A 7 -31.69 -27.70 42.21
C PRO A 7 -30.58 -26.84 41.58
N PHE A 8 -30.56 -25.56 41.95
CA PHE A 8 -29.64 -24.54 41.40
C PHE A 8 -28.14 -24.93 41.41
N ARG A 9 -27.75 -25.76 42.38
CA ARG A 9 -26.37 -26.26 42.54
C ARG A 9 -25.96 -27.29 41.49
N GLU A 10 -26.91 -27.98 40.85
CA GLU A 10 -26.63 -28.94 39.77
C GLU A 10 -26.63 -28.25 38.40
N ALA A 11 -27.54 -27.30 38.19
CA ALA A 11 -27.59 -26.50 36.96
C ALA A 11 -26.28 -25.73 36.69
N SER A 12 -25.58 -25.28 37.74
CA SER A 12 -24.25 -24.66 37.63
C SER A 12 -23.15 -25.66 37.27
N MET A 13 -23.16 -26.87 37.85
CA MET A 13 -22.20 -27.94 37.47
C MET A 13 -22.42 -28.44 36.04
N VAL A 14 -23.67 -28.53 35.58
CA VAL A 14 -24.00 -28.87 34.18
C VAL A 14 -23.50 -27.79 33.21
N LYS A 15 -23.67 -26.50 33.54
CA LYS A 15 -23.07 -25.41 32.75
C LYS A 15 -21.53 -25.43 32.76
N ALA A 16 -20.91 -25.71 33.89
CA ALA A 16 -19.45 -25.82 33.98
C ALA A 16 -18.93 -26.93 33.05
N ARG A 17 -19.51 -28.14 33.13
CA ARG A 17 -19.14 -29.26 32.26
C ARG A 17 -19.45 -29.02 30.78
N ALA A 18 -20.53 -28.31 30.44
CA ALA A 18 -20.82 -27.94 29.06
C ALA A 18 -19.73 -27.02 28.48
N ASN A 19 -19.34 -25.97 29.22
CA ASN A 19 -18.24 -25.08 28.82
C ASN A 19 -16.90 -25.82 28.74
N GLU A 20 -16.66 -26.76 29.66
CA GLU A 20 -15.44 -27.61 29.66
C GLU A 20 -15.39 -28.52 28.43
N TYR A 21 -16.54 -29.09 28.01
CA TYR A 21 -16.64 -29.90 26.80
C TYR A 21 -16.49 -29.07 25.51
N GLU A 22 -17.06 -27.86 25.44
CA GLU A 22 -16.89 -26.96 24.28
C GLU A 22 -15.46 -26.43 24.18
N THR A 23 -14.82 -26.07 25.29
CA THR A 23 -13.41 -25.62 25.29
C THR A 23 -12.44 -26.76 24.95
N GLN A 24 -12.69 -27.98 25.42
CA GLN A 24 -11.94 -29.17 24.97
C GLN A 24 -12.13 -29.40 23.46
N LYS A 25 -13.36 -29.35 22.95
CA LYS A 25 -13.66 -29.53 21.52
C LYS A 25 -13.03 -28.45 20.64
N LEU A 26 -13.03 -27.20 21.07
CA LEU A 26 -12.30 -26.10 20.42
C LEU A 26 -10.77 -26.35 20.45
N SER A 27 -10.22 -26.82 21.58
CA SER A 27 -8.79 -27.15 21.66
C SER A 27 -8.37 -28.31 20.75
N HIS A 28 -9.28 -29.27 20.51
CA HIS A 28 -9.09 -30.37 19.58
C HIS A 28 -9.11 -29.86 18.12
N TRP A 29 -10.14 -29.08 17.77
CA TRP A 29 -10.29 -28.46 16.45
C TRP A 29 -9.10 -27.56 16.06
N VAL A 30 -8.57 -26.78 17.01
CA VAL A 30 -7.37 -25.95 16.81
C VAL A 30 -6.10 -26.79 16.60
N LYS A 31 -6.01 -28.00 17.17
CA LYS A 31 -4.91 -28.94 16.95
C LYS A 31 -5.04 -29.73 15.64
N GLU A 32 -6.25 -30.12 15.25
CA GLU A 32 -6.50 -30.88 14.01
C GLU A 32 -6.33 -30.03 12.73
N HIS A 33 -6.58 -28.72 12.80
CA HIS A 33 -6.52 -27.83 11.63
C HIS A 33 -5.24 -27.00 11.52
N ASP A 34 -4.21 -27.32 12.31
CA ASP A 34 -2.85 -26.78 12.17
C ASP A 34 -2.80 -25.23 12.04
N LEU A 35 -3.71 -24.54 12.76
CA LEU A 35 -4.04 -23.13 12.49
C LEU A 35 -2.87 -22.17 12.73
N ALA A 36 -1.91 -22.55 13.56
CA ALA A 36 -0.65 -21.80 13.74
C ALA A 36 0.23 -21.85 12.46
N LYS A 37 0.24 -22.99 11.77
CA LYS A 37 0.97 -23.20 10.51
C LYS A 37 0.30 -22.47 9.35
N MET A 38 -1.03 -22.59 9.20
CA MET A 38 -1.74 -21.80 8.19
C MET A 38 -1.64 -20.29 8.44
N ARG A 39 -1.51 -19.85 9.70
CA ARG A 39 -1.31 -18.43 10.02
C ARG A 39 0.12 -17.94 9.72
N SER A 40 1.15 -18.73 9.96
CA SER A 40 2.53 -18.40 9.54
C SER A 40 2.63 -18.38 8.02
N GLU A 41 2.19 -19.45 7.35
CA GLU A 41 2.17 -19.52 5.88
C GLU A 41 1.40 -18.37 5.20
N PHE A 42 0.43 -17.73 5.88
CA PHE A 42 -0.28 -16.56 5.37
C PHE A 42 0.46 -15.24 5.64
N VAL A 43 1.21 -15.14 6.74
CA VAL A 43 2.11 -14.02 7.02
C VAL A 43 3.29 -14.04 6.05
N ASP A 44 3.95 -15.18 5.88
CA ASP A 44 5.09 -15.35 4.97
C ASP A 44 4.71 -14.91 3.53
N LYS A 45 3.57 -15.43 3.01
CA LYS A 45 3.03 -15.06 1.69
C LYS A 45 2.57 -13.60 1.59
N ALA A 46 2.31 -12.92 2.71
CA ALA A 46 2.00 -11.49 2.74
C ALA A 46 3.29 -10.64 2.75
N GLU A 47 4.34 -11.10 3.42
CA GLU A 47 5.66 -10.47 3.44
C GLU A 47 6.38 -10.61 2.08
N ASP A 48 6.39 -11.80 1.47
CA ASP A 48 6.85 -12.03 0.08
C ASP A 48 6.20 -11.04 -0.90
N LYS A 49 4.88 -10.88 -0.77
CA LYS A 49 4.07 -9.99 -1.61
C LYS A 49 4.29 -8.50 -1.31
N ALA A 50 4.78 -8.17 -0.12
CA ALA A 50 5.22 -6.82 0.23
C ALA A 50 6.64 -6.54 -0.29
N HIS A 51 7.55 -7.52 -0.26
CA HIS A 51 8.88 -7.43 -0.85
C HIS A 51 8.82 -7.28 -2.37
N ALA A 52 8.12 -8.16 -3.08
CA ALA A 52 7.95 -8.05 -4.53
C ALA A 52 7.32 -6.70 -4.98
N LYS A 53 6.50 -6.06 -4.12
CA LYS A 53 5.99 -4.70 -4.35
C LYS A 53 7.04 -3.61 -4.15
N ARG A 54 7.94 -3.73 -3.17
CA ARG A 54 9.06 -2.81 -2.96
C ARG A 54 10.04 -2.90 -4.12
N ASP A 55 10.40 -4.11 -4.53
CA ASP A 55 11.38 -4.35 -5.59
C ASP A 55 10.87 -3.80 -6.94
N ALA A 56 9.60 -4.06 -7.27
CA ALA A 56 8.96 -3.48 -8.47
C ALA A 56 8.85 -1.94 -8.41
N ALA A 57 8.63 -1.36 -7.23
CA ALA A 57 8.62 0.10 -7.05
C ALA A 57 10.02 0.71 -7.19
N GLN A 58 11.06 0.02 -6.72
CA GLN A 58 12.46 0.43 -6.87
C GLN A 58 12.89 0.37 -8.34
N GLN A 59 12.64 -0.74 -9.05
CA GLN A 59 12.93 -0.85 -10.49
C GLN A 59 12.20 0.25 -11.30
N ALA A 60 10.96 0.58 -10.94
CA ALA A 60 10.20 1.67 -11.55
C ALA A 60 10.73 3.08 -11.21
N ALA A 61 11.50 3.24 -10.13
CA ALA A 61 12.20 4.48 -9.80
C ALA A 61 13.55 4.56 -10.55
N GLU A 62 14.30 3.46 -10.62
CA GLU A 62 15.56 3.35 -11.36
C GLU A 62 15.34 3.64 -12.86
N ALA A 63 14.31 3.07 -13.48
CA ALA A 63 13.95 3.36 -14.88
C ALA A 63 13.51 4.83 -15.12
N LYS A 64 12.95 5.51 -14.11
CA LYS A 64 12.65 6.95 -14.17
C LYS A 64 13.91 7.80 -14.09
N ASN A 65 14.85 7.43 -13.24
CA ASN A 65 16.14 8.09 -13.15
C ASN A 65 16.94 7.91 -14.46
N GLU A 66 16.97 6.70 -15.03
CA GLU A 66 17.66 6.46 -16.30
C GLU A 66 17.04 7.26 -17.47
N THR A 67 15.71 7.39 -17.50
CA THR A 67 15.05 8.24 -18.52
C THR A 67 15.21 9.75 -18.29
N LEU A 68 15.45 10.19 -17.05
CA LEU A 68 15.89 11.56 -16.75
C LEU A 68 17.35 11.78 -17.16
N ASP A 69 18.27 10.86 -16.87
CA ASP A 69 19.67 10.95 -17.28
C ASP A 69 19.82 10.94 -18.80
N ARG A 70 19.06 10.08 -19.51
CA ARG A 70 19.00 10.11 -20.99
C ARG A 70 18.49 11.47 -21.51
N ARG A 71 17.57 12.15 -20.82
CA ARG A 71 17.13 13.53 -21.16
C ARG A 71 18.22 14.58 -20.87
N VAL A 72 18.93 14.48 -19.75
CA VAL A 72 20.03 15.39 -19.40
C VAL A 72 21.21 15.21 -20.36
N GLN A 73 21.53 13.98 -20.77
CA GLN A 73 22.52 13.70 -21.81
C GLN A 73 22.07 14.24 -23.17
N ALA A 74 20.80 14.04 -23.57
CA ALA A 74 20.27 14.61 -24.80
C ALA A 74 20.33 16.16 -24.83
N GLN A 75 20.16 16.82 -23.67
CA GLN A 75 20.38 18.27 -23.55
C GLN A 75 21.87 18.66 -23.64
N LYS A 76 22.78 17.89 -23.02
CA LYS A 76 24.24 18.13 -23.11
C LYS A 76 24.80 17.92 -24.52
N TYR A 77 24.26 16.98 -25.29
CA TYR A 77 24.71 16.65 -26.65
C TYR A 77 23.93 17.38 -27.77
N ALA A 78 23.15 18.42 -27.43
CA ALA A 78 22.48 19.30 -28.41
C ALA A 78 23.07 20.74 -28.57
N PRO A 79 24.40 20.99 -28.49
CA PRO A 79 24.96 22.33 -28.66
C PRO A 79 24.97 22.76 -30.14
N GLY A 80 23.84 23.24 -30.65
CA GLY A 80 23.75 23.84 -31.98
C GLY A 80 22.37 24.39 -32.38
N ALA A 81 21.29 23.72 -32.00
CA ALA A 81 19.95 23.99 -32.54
C ALA A 81 19.21 25.23 -31.99
N ARG A 82 19.86 26.08 -31.18
CA ARG A 82 19.21 27.23 -30.51
C ARG A 82 19.86 28.61 -30.72
N ALA A 83 20.91 28.70 -31.54
CA ALA A 83 21.70 29.94 -31.70
C ALA A 83 21.35 30.80 -32.94
N VAL A 84 20.32 30.44 -33.73
CA VAL A 84 20.11 30.97 -35.10
C VAL A 84 18.93 31.95 -35.22
N LEU A 85 18.15 32.18 -34.15
CA LEU A 85 16.87 32.94 -34.22
C LEU A 85 16.81 34.24 -33.40
N LEU A 86 17.94 34.78 -32.95
CA LEU A 86 18.00 36.08 -32.22
C LEU A 86 19.27 36.87 -32.59
N LEU A 87 19.34 37.45 -33.79
CA LEU A 87 20.45 38.35 -34.16
C LEU A 87 20.16 39.35 -35.31
N TRP A 88 18.90 39.70 -35.58
CA TRP A 88 18.52 40.70 -36.59
C TRP A 88 17.55 41.73 -36.00
N GLU A 89 18.09 42.75 -35.32
CA GLU A 89 17.50 44.11 -35.22
C GLU A 89 18.47 45.10 -34.54
N PHE A 90 18.23 46.40 -34.73
CA PHE A 90 18.96 47.58 -34.20
C PHE A 90 20.44 47.80 -34.60
N PRO A 91 20.69 48.77 -35.51
CA PRO A 91 21.93 49.54 -35.53
C PRO A 91 21.86 50.74 -34.58
N VAL A 92 22.91 50.99 -33.79
CA VAL A 92 23.07 52.24 -33.02
C VAL A 92 24.47 52.80 -33.25
N LEU A 93 24.52 54.09 -33.61
CA LEU A 93 25.74 54.84 -33.86
C LEU A 93 26.54 55.05 -32.56
N TYR A 94 27.86 54.89 -32.61
CA TYR A 94 28.75 55.70 -31.77
C TYR A 94 30.07 56.04 -32.48
N LEU A 95 30.28 57.34 -32.70
CA LEU A 95 31.58 57.89 -33.08
C LEU A 95 32.47 58.01 -31.84
N LYS A 96 33.68 57.46 -31.89
CA LYS A 96 34.82 58.03 -31.15
C LYS A 96 36.13 57.82 -31.92
N ARG A 97 37.14 58.58 -31.52
CA ARG A 97 38.34 58.95 -32.30
C ARG A 97 39.58 58.78 -31.41
N ASN A 98 40.76 58.76 -32.04
CA ASN A 98 42.10 58.67 -31.42
C ASN A 98 42.47 57.22 -31.00
N SER A 99 43.72 56.76 -31.07
CA SER A 99 44.97 57.37 -31.57
C SER A 99 46.06 56.30 -31.81
N GLU A 100 46.83 56.49 -32.89
CA GLU A 100 48.32 56.40 -33.03
C GLU A 100 49.13 55.14 -32.61
N ASP A 101 50.18 54.88 -33.42
CA ASP A 101 51.42 54.07 -33.22
C ASP A 101 51.30 52.55 -32.94
N GLU A 102 52.14 51.63 -33.45
CA GLU A 102 53.49 51.68 -34.08
C GLU A 102 53.69 50.48 -35.09
N PRO A 103 54.77 50.38 -35.91
CA PRO A 103 54.90 49.34 -36.96
C PRO A 103 56.11 48.36 -36.89
N ALA A 104 55.87 47.05 -37.09
CA ALA A 104 56.86 46.01 -37.48
C ALA A 104 56.13 44.86 -38.23
N VAL A 105 56.46 44.46 -39.47
CA VAL A 105 57.68 43.82 -40.04
C VAL A 105 57.73 42.29 -39.85
N LEU A 106 57.50 41.57 -40.97
CA LEU A 106 57.87 40.19 -41.34
C LEU A 106 57.53 39.01 -40.40
N HIS A 107 56.68 38.10 -40.89
CA HIS A 107 57.21 36.83 -41.41
C HIS A 107 56.27 36.16 -42.44
N GLU A 108 56.86 35.41 -43.39
CA GLU A 108 56.13 34.65 -44.42
C GLU A 108 55.80 33.22 -43.96
N SER A 109 54.63 32.70 -44.35
CA SER A 109 54.37 31.31 -44.84
C SER A 109 52.86 30.98 -44.82
N GLY A 110 52.44 29.87 -45.44
CA GLY A 110 51.17 29.21 -45.07
C GLY A 110 49.95 29.34 -46.01
N THR A 111 50.10 28.93 -47.27
CA THR A 111 49.11 28.14 -48.06
C THR A 111 47.60 28.47 -48.00
N TYR A 112 47.05 28.86 -49.15
CA TYR A 112 45.75 28.44 -49.72
C TYR A 112 44.56 28.15 -48.79
N TYR A 113 43.59 29.06 -48.70
CA TYR A 113 42.14 28.72 -48.74
C TYR A 113 41.24 29.93 -49.06
N CYS A 114 41.20 30.38 -50.33
CA CYS A 114 40.43 31.59 -50.69
C CYS A 114 39.79 31.58 -52.10
N SER A 115 38.82 30.69 -52.36
CA SER A 115 37.86 30.86 -53.47
C SER A 115 36.61 29.97 -53.34
N LEU A 116 35.56 30.44 -52.64
CA LEU A 116 34.24 29.78 -52.66
C LEU A 116 33.04 30.69 -52.31
N LYS A 117 33.24 31.79 -51.56
CA LYS A 117 32.17 32.77 -51.31
C LYS A 117 31.83 33.66 -52.52
N THR A 118 32.78 33.87 -53.44
CA THR A 118 32.64 34.79 -54.59
C THR A 118 31.89 34.21 -55.79
N THR A 119 31.79 32.89 -55.92
CA THR A 119 31.08 32.21 -57.03
C THR A 119 29.58 32.14 -56.80
N ILE A 120 29.13 31.82 -55.58
CA ILE A 120 27.69 31.72 -55.23
C ILE A 120 26.96 33.05 -55.45
N SER A 121 27.61 34.18 -55.15
CA SER A 121 27.02 35.52 -55.34
C SER A 121 26.88 35.90 -56.82
N LYS A 122 27.73 35.40 -57.73
CA LYS A 122 27.63 35.67 -59.17
C LYS A 122 26.53 34.84 -59.86
N ILE A 123 26.27 33.62 -59.40
CA ILE A 123 25.21 32.77 -59.95
C ILE A 123 23.81 33.38 -59.71
N LYS A 124 23.57 33.97 -58.52
CA LYS A 124 22.28 34.61 -58.20
C LYS A 124 21.96 35.87 -59.03
N HIS A 125 22.96 36.58 -59.57
CA HIS A 125 22.72 37.78 -60.38
C HIS A 125 22.43 37.49 -61.86
N LEU A 126 22.80 36.31 -62.38
CA LEU A 126 22.58 35.96 -63.79
C LEU A 126 21.20 35.31 -64.06
N SER A 127 20.54 34.77 -63.04
CA SER A 127 19.21 34.13 -63.19
C SER A 127 18.02 35.10 -63.14
N TYR A 128 18.26 36.43 -63.09
CA TYR A 128 17.22 37.43 -62.81
C TYR A 128 16.91 38.40 -63.97
N ILE A 129 17.59 38.27 -65.11
CA ILE A 129 17.52 39.25 -66.22
C ILE A 129 16.47 38.88 -67.30
N TYR A 130 16.01 37.63 -67.34
CA TYR A 130 14.93 37.19 -68.25
C TYR A 130 13.86 36.35 -67.53
N ARG A 131 12.90 37.03 -66.90
CA ARG A 131 11.53 36.50 -66.65
C ARG A 131 10.51 37.50 -67.16
N PHE A 132 9.58 37.06 -67.99
CA PHE A 132 8.53 37.92 -68.54
C PHE A 132 7.55 38.34 -67.43
N PRO A 133 7.20 39.63 -67.30
CA PRO A 133 6.41 40.14 -66.17
C PRO A 133 4.96 39.62 -66.13
N GLY A 134 4.42 39.11 -67.25
CA GLY A 134 3.12 38.45 -67.27
C GLY A 134 3.08 37.13 -66.49
N GLN A 135 4.13 36.31 -66.63
CA GLN A 135 4.15 34.94 -66.10
C GLN A 135 4.15 34.91 -64.56
N LYS A 136 4.80 35.89 -63.93
CA LYS A 136 4.80 36.02 -62.46
C LYS A 136 3.39 36.27 -61.90
N ARG A 137 2.54 37.04 -62.61
CA ARG A 137 1.15 37.28 -62.16
C ARG A 137 0.33 36.00 -62.18
N GLU A 138 0.52 35.13 -63.17
CA GLU A 138 -0.14 33.83 -63.20
C GLU A 138 0.32 32.92 -62.06
N ASP A 139 1.63 32.86 -61.78
CA ASP A 139 2.17 32.05 -60.68
C ASP A 139 1.72 32.56 -59.30
N ASP A 140 1.80 33.87 -59.06
CA ASP A 140 1.32 34.52 -57.83
C ASP A 140 -0.20 34.26 -57.63
N GLN A 141 -1.00 34.33 -58.70
CA GLN A 141 -2.45 34.10 -58.65
C GLN A 141 -2.82 32.61 -58.52
N ARG A 142 -2.06 31.69 -59.12
CA ARG A 142 -2.18 30.24 -58.87
C ARG A 142 -1.90 29.91 -57.41
N MET A 143 -0.92 30.57 -56.79
CA MET A 143 -0.61 30.36 -55.38
C MET A 143 -1.68 30.92 -54.44
N GLN A 144 -2.30 32.06 -54.77
CA GLN A 144 -3.48 32.55 -54.05
C GLN A 144 -4.66 31.58 -54.12
N ASN A 145 -4.98 31.07 -55.32
CA ASN A 145 -6.04 30.07 -55.50
C ASN A 145 -5.79 28.80 -54.68
N PHE A 146 -4.54 28.30 -54.66
CA PHE A 146 -4.15 27.14 -53.85
C PHE A 146 -4.32 27.37 -52.34
N LEU A 147 -3.92 28.55 -51.84
CA LEU A 147 -4.08 28.92 -50.43
C LEU A 147 -5.56 29.07 -50.02
N GLU A 148 -6.40 29.61 -50.90
CA GLU A 148 -7.86 29.63 -50.67
C GLU A 148 -8.46 28.22 -50.66
N GLU A 149 -8.06 27.35 -51.58
CA GLU A 149 -8.56 25.98 -51.64
C GLU A 149 -8.12 25.14 -50.42
N GLU A 150 -6.90 25.35 -49.91
CA GLU A 150 -6.44 24.75 -48.67
C GLU A 150 -7.25 25.24 -47.46
N GLN A 151 -7.54 26.54 -47.37
CA GLN A 151 -8.41 27.10 -46.32
C GLN A 151 -9.82 26.49 -46.38
N ARG A 152 -10.42 26.43 -47.57
CA ARG A 152 -11.73 25.77 -47.79
C ARG A 152 -11.69 24.28 -47.48
N HIS A 153 -10.54 23.60 -47.54
CA HIS A 153 -10.37 22.23 -47.05
C HIS A 153 -10.37 22.17 -45.52
N ARG A 154 -9.53 22.98 -44.86
CA ARG A 154 -9.45 23.06 -43.39
C ARG A 154 -10.79 23.41 -42.74
N GLU A 155 -11.58 24.29 -43.37
CA GLU A 155 -12.94 24.62 -42.90
C GLU A 155 -13.94 23.47 -43.08
N ARG A 156 -13.91 22.75 -44.21
CA ARG A 156 -14.74 21.54 -44.42
C ARG A 156 -14.42 20.45 -43.39
N ASP A 157 -13.14 20.19 -43.13
CA ASP A 157 -12.71 19.20 -42.13
C ASP A 157 -13.08 19.63 -40.70
N ARG A 158 -12.99 20.92 -40.39
CA ARG A 158 -13.47 21.47 -39.12
C ARG A 158 -14.98 21.26 -38.94
N LEU A 159 -15.78 21.62 -39.95
CA LEU A 159 -17.24 21.45 -39.93
C LEU A 159 -17.65 19.97 -39.86
N LEU A 160 -16.88 19.08 -40.48
CA LEU A 160 -17.03 17.62 -40.32
C LEU A 160 -16.76 17.19 -38.88
N LEU A 161 -15.67 17.64 -38.25
CA LEU A 161 -15.38 17.33 -36.83
C LEU A 161 -16.47 17.87 -35.89
N GLU A 162 -16.96 19.08 -36.10
CA GLU A 162 -18.05 19.66 -35.31
C GLU A 162 -19.36 18.87 -35.51
N ALA A 163 -19.71 18.52 -36.76
CA ALA A 163 -20.86 17.67 -37.06
C ALA A 163 -20.76 16.25 -36.50
N MET A 164 -19.56 15.65 -36.45
CA MET A 164 -19.34 14.33 -35.84
C MET A 164 -19.47 14.37 -34.31
N LYS A 165 -18.99 15.45 -33.67
CA LYS A 165 -19.17 15.68 -32.21
C LYS A 165 -20.65 15.80 -31.81
N GLU A 166 -21.49 16.40 -32.65
CA GLU A 166 -22.93 16.47 -32.37
C GLU A 166 -23.70 15.21 -32.77
N LYS A 167 -23.39 14.62 -33.93
CA LYS A 167 -24.16 13.50 -34.50
C LYS A 167 -23.74 12.14 -33.97
N SER A 168 -22.61 12.00 -33.27
CA SER A 168 -22.24 10.72 -32.62
C SER A 168 -23.41 10.18 -31.79
N PRO A 169 -23.89 8.95 -32.07
CA PRO A 169 -24.96 8.34 -31.29
C PRO A 169 -24.50 8.06 -29.85
N GLU A 170 -23.20 7.88 -29.63
CA GLU A 170 -22.62 7.58 -28.32
C GLU A 170 -22.47 8.81 -27.43
N ILE A 171 -22.19 9.99 -28.00
CA ILE A 171 -22.25 11.26 -27.23
C ILE A 171 -23.69 11.54 -26.80
N ARG A 172 -24.67 11.22 -27.64
CA ARG A 172 -26.11 11.29 -27.29
C ARG A 172 -26.52 10.22 -26.27
N LEU A 173 -25.94 9.03 -26.34
CA LEU A 173 -26.11 7.98 -25.33
C LEU A 173 -25.52 8.40 -23.97
N LEU A 174 -24.28 8.90 -23.96
CA LEU A 174 -23.57 9.38 -22.76
C LEU A 174 -24.31 10.53 -22.09
N LYS A 175 -24.82 11.52 -22.85
CA LYS A 175 -25.67 12.59 -22.31
C LYS A 175 -26.91 12.02 -21.61
N ARG A 176 -27.64 11.10 -22.25
CA ARG A 176 -28.81 10.42 -21.63
C ARG A 176 -28.43 9.60 -20.40
N TYR A 177 -27.30 8.89 -20.41
CA TYR A 177 -26.82 8.16 -19.22
C TYR A 177 -26.45 9.12 -18.08
N LEU A 178 -25.88 10.29 -18.37
CA LEU A 178 -25.59 11.34 -17.40
C LEU A 178 -26.87 11.98 -16.81
N GLU A 179 -27.90 12.19 -17.64
CA GLU A 179 -29.22 12.68 -17.20
C GLU A 179 -29.94 11.65 -16.32
N VAL A 180 -29.94 10.37 -16.72
CA VAL A 180 -30.48 9.27 -15.91
C VAL A 180 -29.69 9.09 -14.61
N ALA A 181 -28.37 9.24 -14.64
CA ALA A 181 -27.53 9.21 -13.44
C ALA A 181 -27.82 10.38 -12.48
N LYS A 182 -28.07 11.59 -13.00
CA LYS A 182 -28.52 12.74 -12.20
C LYS A 182 -29.89 12.49 -11.56
N MET A 183 -30.90 12.13 -12.35
CA MET A 183 -32.25 11.82 -11.83
C MET A 183 -32.23 10.68 -10.80
N ASN A 184 -31.40 9.65 -11.01
CA ASN A 184 -31.23 8.58 -10.03
C ASN A 184 -30.52 9.08 -8.77
N LYS A 185 -29.45 9.88 -8.88
CA LYS A 185 -28.78 10.49 -7.71
C LYS A 185 -29.79 11.27 -6.87
N GLU A 186 -30.56 12.17 -7.51
CA GLU A 186 -31.58 13.01 -6.88
C GLU A 186 -32.70 12.18 -6.23
N ARG A 187 -33.17 11.09 -6.87
CA ARG A 187 -34.16 10.16 -6.30
C ARG A 187 -33.63 9.34 -5.11
N TYR A 188 -32.36 8.93 -5.15
CA TYR A 188 -31.80 8.02 -4.14
C TYR A 188 -31.15 8.74 -2.96
N THR A 189 -30.67 10.00 -3.08
CA THR A 189 -30.09 10.72 -1.92
C THR A 189 -31.05 10.87 -0.72
N PRO A 190 -32.34 11.20 -0.87
CA PRO A 190 -33.26 11.26 0.27
C PRO A 190 -33.47 9.89 0.92
N LEU A 191 -33.60 8.84 0.10
CA LEU A 191 -33.78 7.46 0.58
C LEU A 191 -32.54 6.96 1.32
N LEU A 192 -31.33 7.32 0.85
CA LEU A 192 -30.07 6.98 1.52
C LEU A 192 -29.98 7.62 2.90
N ASN A 193 -30.32 8.92 3.01
CA ASN A 193 -30.31 9.66 4.27
C ASN A 193 -31.30 9.08 5.30
N ILE A 194 -32.47 8.61 4.85
CA ILE A 194 -33.44 7.91 5.72
C ILE A 194 -32.88 6.56 6.20
N PHE A 195 -32.23 5.80 5.31
CA PHE A 195 -31.77 4.42 5.59
C PHE A 195 -30.58 4.35 6.56
N ILE A 196 -29.74 5.38 6.61
CA ILE A 196 -28.52 5.45 7.45
C ILE A 196 -28.85 5.47 8.96
N SER A 197 -30.07 5.87 9.35
CA SER A 197 -30.52 5.92 10.76
C SER A 197 -30.63 4.56 11.48
N SER A 198 -30.53 3.44 10.77
CA SER A 198 -30.77 2.08 11.32
C SER A 198 -29.47 1.28 11.47
N HIS A 199 -28.91 1.29 12.68
CA HIS A 199 -27.53 0.84 12.96
C HIS A 199 -27.23 -0.63 12.61
N GLU A 200 -28.24 -1.52 12.60
CA GLU A 200 -28.07 -2.92 12.23
C GLU A 200 -28.00 -3.15 10.70
N LYS A 201 -28.65 -2.28 9.90
CA LYS A 201 -28.67 -2.42 8.43
C LYS A 201 -27.34 -2.05 7.78
N HIS A 202 -26.48 -1.33 8.48
CA HIS A 202 -25.17 -0.88 8.02
C HIS A 202 -24.27 -2.04 7.52
N LYS A 203 -24.38 -3.23 8.12
CA LYS A 203 -23.56 -4.41 7.78
C LYS A 203 -23.95 -5.03 6.43
N TYR A 204 -25.24 -5.04 6.11
CA TYR A 204 -25.77 -5.43 4.80
C TYR A 204 -25.53 -4.33 3.74
N PHE A 205 -25.66 -3.06 4.13
CA PHE A 205 -25.36 -1.94 3.24
C PHE A 205 -23.89 -1.95 2.78
N LEU A 206 -22.95 -2.22 3.68
CA LEU A 206 -21.52 -2.35 3.32
C LEU A 206 -21.25 -3.49 2.32
N HIS A 207 -21.86 -4.67 2.50
CA HIS A 207 -21.73 -5.78 1.55
C HIS A 207 -22.36 -5.46 0.18
N SER A 208 -23.57 -4.88 0.19
CA SER A 208 -24.26 -4.47 -1.05
C SER A 208 -23.49 -3.37 -1.78
N SER A 209 -22.96 -2.38 -1.05
CA SER A 209 -22.13 -1.31 -1.60
C SER A 209 -20.84 -1.86 -2.22
N HIS A 210 -20.15 -2.81 -1.57
CA HIS A 210 -18.95 -3.45 -2.13
C HIS A 210 -19.26 -4.27 -3.40
N ALA A 211 -20.41 -4.96 -3.44
CA ALA A 211 -20.87 -5.67 -4.63
C ALA A 211 -21.22 -4.72 -5.79
N LEU A 212 -21.83 -3.57 -5.50
CA LEU A 212 -22.12 -2.52 -6.48
C LEU A 212 -20.84 -1.84 -6.99
N PHE A 213 -19.88 -1.53 -6.11
CA PHE A 213 -18.58 -0.97 -6.48
C PHE A 213 -17.79 -1.91 -7.39
N THR A 214 -17.64 -3.18 -7.02
CA THR A 214 -16.94 -4.17 -7.87
C THR A 214 -17.68 -4.50 -9.17
N CYS A 215 -18.99 -4.27 -9.25
CA CYS A 215 -19.74 -4.32 -10.51
C CYS A 215 -19.49 -3.08 -11.40
N LEU A 216 -19.49 -1.88 -10.81
CA LEU A 216 -19.14 -0.63 -11.49
C LEU A 216 -17.70 -0.61 -11.98
N GLU A 217 -16.76 -1.16 -11.20
CA GLU A 217 -15.35 -1.31 -11.56
C GLU A 217 -15.17 -2.25 -12.76
N LYS A 218 -15.89 -3.38 -12.79
CA LYS A 218 -15.93 -4.26 -13.98
C LYS A 218 -16.55 -3.58 -15.19
N LEU A 219 -17.62 -2.79 -15.00
CA LEU A 219 -18.25 -2.05 -16.10
C LEU A 219 -17.35 -0.93 -16.65
N THR A 220 -16.61 -0.22 -15.81
CA THR A 220 -15.66 0.81 -16.24
C THR A 220 -14.45 0.21 -16.95
N LEU A 221 -13.91 -0.92 -16.47
CA LEU A 221 -12.85 -1.66 -17.18
C LEU A 221 -13.30 -2.17 -18.56
N LEU A 222 -14.52 -2.71 -18.66
CA LEU A 222 -15.11 -3.10 -19.96
C LEU A 222 -15.33 -1.91 -20.89
N PHE A 223 -15.69 -0.74 -20.35
CA PHE A 223 -15.86 0.48 -21.14
C PHE A 223 -14.51 1.05 -21.62
N ALA A 224 -13.47 1.01 -20.76
CA ALA A 224 -12.11 1.41 -21.09
C ALA A 224 -11.52 0.53 -22.21
N SER A 225 -11.55 -0.80 -22.04
CA SER A 225 -11.07 -1.74 -23.07
C SER A 225 -11.80 -1.59 -24.42
N ARG A 226 -13.09 -1.24 -24.39
CA ARG A 226 -13.87 -0.95 -25.61
C ARG A 226 -13.54 0.41 -26.25
N LEU A 227 -13.09 1.39 -25.47
CA LEU A 227 -12.56 2.66 -25.96
C LEU A 227 -11.15 2.48 -26.54
N GLU A 228 -10.27 1.76 -25.86
CA GLU A 228 -8.92 1.42 -26.35
C GLU A 228 -8.96 0.66 -27.68
N SER A 229 -9.82 -0.36 -27.78
CA SER A 229 -10.04 -1.12 -29.02
C SER A 229 -10.48 -0.21 -30.19
N ARG A 230 -11.25 0.84 -29.91
CA ARG A 230 -11.69 1.82 -30.91
C ARG A 230 -10.64 2.85 -31.26
N LEU A 231 -9.87 3.33 -30.28
CA LEU A 231 -8.74 4.22 -30.54
C LEU A 231 -7.66 3.54 -31.39
N SER A 232 -7.48 2.22 -31.28
CA SER A 232 -6.68 1.43 -32.24
C SER A 232 -7.27 1.50 -33.65
N GLN A 233 -8.56 1.19 -33.81
CA GLN A 233 -9.24 1.23 -35.12
C GLN A 233 -9.26 2.63 -35.77
N GLU A 234 -9.46 3.68 -34.97
CA GLU A 234 -9.39 5.08 -35.46
C GLU A 234 -7.96 5.46 -35.85
N LYS A 235 -6.94 4.99 -35.12
CA LYS A 235 -5.53 5.18 -35.46
C LYS A 235 -5.13 4.43 -36.74
N GLU A 236 -5.50 3.16 -36.87
CA GLU A 236 -5.29 2.34 -38.07
C GLU A 236 -5.95 2.97 -39.31
N PHE A 237 -7.18 3.51 -39.16
CA PHE A 237 -7.87 4.25 -40.22
C PHE A 237 -7.18 5.58 -40.57
N PHE A 238 -6.61 6.28 -39.59
CA PHE A 238 -5.86 7.52 -39.84
C PHE A 238 -4.53 7.25 -40.56
N GLU A 239 -3.80 6.21 -40.13
CA GLU A 239 -2.56 5.74 -40.77
C GLU A 239 -2.82 5.28 -42.21
N MET A 240 -3.94 4.59 -42.47
CA MET A 240 -4.39 4.24 -43.82
C MET A 240 -4.64 5.50 -44.68
N LYS A 241 -5.37 6.49 -44.16
CA LYS A 241 -5.62 7.76 -44.87
C LYS A 241 -4.40 8.65 -45.03
N GLU A 242 -3.37 8.47 -44.21
CA GLU A 242 -2.08 9.13 -44.37
C GLU A 242 -1.25 8.44 -45.45
N ALA A 243 -1.26 7.10 -45.50
CA ALA A 243 -0.68 6.33 -46.61
C ALA A 243 -1.36 6.66 -47.96
N GLU A 244 -2.69 6.76 -48.04
CA GLU A 244 -3.41 7.20 -49.24
C GLU A 244 -2.95 8.59 -49.73
N ARG A 245 -2.85 9.57 -48.83
CA ARG A 245 -2.40 10.93 -49.16
C ARG A 245 -0.94 10.96 -49.60
N ASN A 246 -0.08 10.16 -48.97
CA ASN A 246 1.33 10.04 -49.34
C ASN A 246 1.52 9.35 -50.71
N ALA A 247 0.67 8.37 -51.05
CA ALA A 247 0.65 7.75 -52.37
C ALA A 247 0.25 8.76 -53.46
N VAL A 248 -0.86 9.49 -53.28
CA VAL A 248 -1.31 10.54 -54.22
C VAL A 248 -0.25 11.63 -54.39
N PHE A 249 0.45 12.02 -53.31
CA PHE A 249 1.55 12.98 -53.38
C PHE A 249 2.76 12.42 -54.15
N HIS A 250 3.09 11.14 -53.96
CA HIS A 250 4.16 10.47 -54.71
C HIS A 250 3.83 10.36 -56.21
N ASP A 251 2.60 10.01 -56.57
CA ASP A 251 2.17 9.96 -57.97
C ASP A 251 2.21 11.34 -58.63
N LEU A 252 1.82 12.40 -57.92
CA LEU A 252 1.93 13.79 -58.40
C LEU A 252 3.40 14.21 -58.61
N LEU A 253 4.31 13.81 -57.73
CA LEU A 253 5.75 14.01 -57.92
C LEU A 253 6.27 13.24 -59.15
N MET A 254 5.87 11.99 -59.34
CA MET A 254 6.24 11.21 -60.53
C MET A 254 5.65 11.81 -61.82
N GLU A 255 4.45 12.36 -61.80
CA GLU A 255 3.90 13.12 -62.93
C GLU A 255 4.72 14.37 -63.26
N THR A 256 5.12 15.16 -62.26
CA THR A 256 5.93 16.38 -62.50
C THR A 256 7.34 16.04 -63.01
N TYR A 257 7.96 14.97 -62.49
CA TYR A 257 9.21 14.43 -63.03
C TYR A 257 9.06 13.98 -64.49
N ASN A 258 8.00 13.23 -64.82
CA ASN A 258 7.71 12.76 -66.18
C ASN A 258 7.33 13.89 -67.16
N LYS A 259 6.87 15.05 -66.67
CA LYS A 259 6.66 16.26 -67.49
C LYS A 259 7.99 16.95 -67.78
N LEU A 260 8.86 17.12 -66.77
CA LEU A 260 10.19 17.70 -66.93
C LEU A 260 11.07 16.92 -67.92
N THR A 261 11.10 15.58 -67.84
CA THR A 261 11.88 14.76 -68.77
C THR A 261 11.39 14.86 -70.21
N ARG A 262 10.08 14.99 -70.44
CA ARG A 262 9.51 15.22 -71.78
C ARG A 262 9.86 16.60 -72.33
N GLU A 263 9.75 17.65 -71.51
CA GLU A 263 10.16 19.00 -71.90
C GLU A 263 11.66 19.07 -72.25
N GLU A 264 12.50 18.32 -71.54
CA GLU A 264 13.94 18.26 -71.81
C GLU A 264 14.24 17.51 -73.12
N GLN A 265 13.53 16.41 -73.41
CA GLN A 265 13.62 15.70 -74.69
C GLN A 265 13.13 16.57 -75.87
N GLU A 266 12.01 17.29 -75.73
CA GLU A 266 11.54 18.23 -76.76
C GLU A 266 12.53 19.36 -77.07
N ARG A 267 13.34 19.79 -76.08
CA ARG A 267 14.40 20.79 -76.29
C ARG A 267 15.55 20.21 -77.10
N LEU A 268 15.93 18.96 -76.86
CA LEU A 268 16.96 18.26 -77.64
C LEU A 268 16.54 18.05 -79.10
N ASP A 269 15.29 17.67 -79.36
CA ASP A 269 14.76 17.46 -80.72
C ASP A 269 14.66 18.78 -81.53
N LYS A 270 14.37 19.91 -80.87
CA LYS A 270 14.41 21.24 -81.50
C LYS A 270 15.86 21.61 -81.90
N ILE A 271 16.82 21.41 -81.00
CA ILE A 271 18.26 21.64 -81.26
C ILE A 271 18.78 20.74 -82.41
N ALA A 272 18.24 19.54 -82.58
CA ALA A 272 18.56 18.67 -83.72
C ALA A 272 17.98 19.20 -85.04
N ASN A 273 16.71 19.63 -85.06
CA ASN A 273 16.06 20.18 -86.26
C ASN A 273 16.68 21.49 -86.76
N ASP A 274 17.03 22.40 -85.85
CA ASP A 274 17.61 23.69 -86.25
C ASP A 274 19.01 23.52 -86.88
N LYS A 275 19.77 22.51 -86.46
CA LYS A 275 21.02 22.12 -87.15
C LYS A 275 20.75 21.60 -88.56
N ALA A 276 19.72 20.79 -88.77
CA ALA A 276 19.37 20.25 -90.09
C ALA A 276 18.96 21.33 -91.10
N ARG A 277 18.32 22.42 -90.64
CA ARG A 277 17.92 23.55 -91.51
C ARG A 277 19.07 24.46 -91.97
N SER A 278 20.23 24.39 -91.34
CA SER A 278 21.36 25.30 -91.61
C SER A 278 22.19 24.96 -92.87
N PHE A 279 21.81 23.94 -93.65
CA PHE A 279 22.70 23.30 -94.64
C PHE A 279 22.26 23.40 -96.13
N SER A 280 21.32 24.28 -96.50
CA SER A 280 20.91 24.44 -97.91
C SER A 280 20.45 25.86 -98.28
N ILE A 281 21.25 26.57 -99.12
CA ILE A 281 20.91 27.65 -100.09
C ILE A 281 22.24 28.24 -100.63
N VAL A 282 22.61 27.99 -101.91
CA VAL A 282 23.82 28.54 -102.59
C VAL A 282 23.66 28.52 -104.14
N VAL A 283 23.62 29.71 -104.80
CA VAL A 283 24.22 30.09 -106.14
C VAL A 283 23.65 29.43 -107.45
N SER A 284 23.62 29.96 -108.71
CA SER A 284 24.19 31.12 -109.49
C SER A 284 23.35 31.51 -110.75
N SER A 285 23.73 32.60 -111.46
CA SER A 285 23.32 33.07 -112.83
C SER A 285 24.56 33.19 -113.78
N HIS A 286 24.69 33.84 -114.98
CA HIS A 286 24.00 34.88 -115.79
C HIS A 286 24.38 34.80 -117.32
N GLU A 287 23.54 35.36 -118.22
CA GLU A 287 23.80 36.16 -119.48
C GLU A 287 24.65 35.72 -120.73
N ASP A 288 24.00 35.82 -121.91
CA ASP A 288 24.24 36.63 -123.16
C ASP A 288 25.31 36.47 -124.30
N HIS A 289 24.78 36.74 -125.52
CA HIS A 289 25.33 37.41 -126.75
C HIS A 289 26.20 36.71 -127.86
N VAL A 290 26.08 37.19 -129.13
CA VAL A 290 26.66 36.65 -130.40
C VAL A 290 26.77 37.72 -131.54
N PRO A 291 27.90 37.90 -132.29
CA PRO A 291 27.98 38.89 -133.40
C PRO A 291 28.84 38.61 -134.70
N LEU A 292 28.22 38.82 -135.89
CA LEU A 292 28.70 39.55 -137.11
C LEU A 292 29.83 39.11 -138.11
N CYS A 293 29.73 39.73 -139.31
CA CYS A 293 30.75 39.96 -140.38
C CYS A 293 31.13 38.75 -141.27
N CYS A 294 31.62 38.86 -142.52
CA CYS A 294 31.97 39.99 -143.43
C CYS A 294 31.47 39.66 -144.89
N ILE A 295 31.85 40.21 -146.07
CA ILE A 295 32.87 41.16 -146.60
C ILE A 295 32.16 42.17 -147.59
N ALA A 296 32.58 42.72 -148.75
CA ALA A 296 33.74 42.74 -149.68
C ALA A 296 33.85 44.14 -150.38
N GLN A 297 34.83 44.40 -151.28
CA GLN A 297 35.10 45.78 -151.81
C GLN A 297 35.65 45.86 -153.27
N ALA A 298 35.01 46.62 -154.17
CA ALA A 298 35.58 47.02 -155.47
C ALA A 298 34.97 48.31 -156.08
N GLU A 299 33.65 48.49 -156.00
CA GLU A 299 32.97 49.78 -156.32
C GLU A 299 33.49 50.96 -155.49
N THR A 300 34.20 50.62 -154.40
CA THR A 300 34.63 51.48 -153.30
C THR A 300 35.29 52.78 -153.71
N LYS A 301 35.90 52.95 -154.90
CA LYS A 301 36.47 54.26 -155.28
C LYS A 301 35.46 55.28 -155.84
N ARG A 302 34.42 54.85 -156.56
CA ARG A 302 33.30 55.74 -156.94
C ARG A 302 32.25 55.79 -155.85
N ARG A 303 32.00 54.64 -155.20
CA ARG A 303 31.20 54.57 -153.97
C ARG A 303 31.83 55.47 -152.90
N LEU A 304 33.15 55.56 -152.74
CA LEU A 304 33.82 56.51 -151.81
C LEU A 304 33.46 57.97 -152.06
N HIS A 305 33.37 58.43 -153.32
CA HIS A 305 33.15 59.85 -153.59
C HIS A 305 31.68 60.25 -153.40
N ILE A 306 30.75 59.36 -153.73
CA ILE A 306 29.34 59.49 -153.33
C ILE A 306 29.23 59.38 -151.81
N GLN A 307 29.85 58.36 -151.19
CA GLN A 307 29.97 58.18 -149.74
C GLN A 307 30.68 59.34 -149.03
N MET A 308 31.50 60.16 -149.68
CA MET A 308 32.06 61.36 -149.03
C MET A 308 31.02 62.48 -148.99
N LYS A 309 30.20 62.65 -150.03
CA LYS A 309 29.06 63.58 -149.98
C LYS A 309 27.96 63.07 -149.05
N GLU A 310 27.64 61.78 -149.10
CA GLU A 310 26.74 61.12 -148.15
C GLU A 310 27.29 61.13 -146.73
N LYS A 311 28.61 60.98 -146.50
CA LYS A 311 29.20 61.12 -145.15
C LYS A 311 29.20 62.56 -144.67
N VAL A 312 29.39 63.56 -145.54
CA VAL A 312 29.24 64.97 -145.13
C VAL A 312 27.78 65.27 -144.79
N TRP A 313 26.83 64.85 -145.64
CA TRP A 313 25.39 65.05 -145.40
C TRP A 313 24.88 64.23 -144.20
N ALA A 314 25.33 62.99 -144.03
CA ALA A 314 25.00 62.15 -142.89
C ALA A 314 25.74 62.59 -141.62
N ALA A 315 26.92 63.22 -141.71
CA ALA A 315 27.57 63.87 -140.56
C ALA A 315 26.86 65.18 -140.20
N GLU A 316 26.35 65.95 -141.15
CA GLU A 316 25.49 67.11 -140.86
C GLU A 316 24.15 66.66 -140.23
N LYS A 317 23.55 65.60 -140.78
CA LYS A 317 22.33 65.00 -140.22
C LYS A 317 22.59 64.44 -138.82
N ALA A 318 23.63 63.63 -138.64
CA ALA A 318 24.02 63.08 -137.34
C ALA A 318 24.54 64.13 -136.37
N ALA A 319 25.05 65.27 -136.83
CA ALA A 319 25.35 66.42 -135.97
C ALA A 319 24.06 67.08 -135.49
N ARG A 320 23.04 67.26 -136.35
CA ARG A 320 21.70 67.71 -135.92
C ARG A 320 21.00 66.69 -135.01
N GLU A 321 21.19 65.40 -135.26
CA GLU A 321 20.64 64.30 -134.47
C GLU A 321 21.32 64.27 -133.09
N LYS A 322 22.66 64.24 -133.04
CA LYS A 322 23.45 64.39 -131.81
C LYS A 322 23.17 65.69 -131.06
N GLN A 323 22.90 66.80 -131.74
CA GLN A 323 22.50 68.05 -131.09
C GLN A 323 21.16 67.86 -130.37
N ARG A 324 20.15 67.31 -131.04
CA ARG A 324 18.85 66.99 -130.42
C ARG A 324 18.98 65.99 -129.28
N ASP A 325 19.81 64.96 -129.45
CA ASP A 325 20.07 63.97 -128.40
C ASP A 325 20.76 64.62 -127.19
N HIS A 326 21.68 65.56 -127.42
CA HIS A 326 22.32 66.35 -126.37
C HIS A 326 21.33 67.27 -125.67
N ASP A 327 20.50 68.00 -126.42
CA ASP A 327 19.45 68.88 -125.88
C ASP A 327 18.41 68.07 -125.06
N VAL A 328 18.09 66.84 -125.51
CA VAL A 328 17.21 65.90 -124.80
C VAL A 328 17.87 65.35 -123.53
N VAL A 329 19.14 64.94 -123.59
CA VAL A 329 19.90 64.46 -122.43
C VAL A 329 20.08 65.58 -121.40
N GLU A 330 20.35 66.82 -121.82
CA GLU A 330 20.45 67.96 -120.91
C GLU A 330 19.09 68.27 -120.26
N MET A 331 17.99 68.25 -121.04
CA MET A 331 16.63 68.38 -120.50
C MET A 331 16.29 67.26 -119.50
N VAL A 332 16.71 66.01 -119.75
CA VAL A 332 16.51 64.89 -118.81
C VAL A 332 17.33 65.12 -117.55
N HIS A 333 18.61 65.46 -117.67
CA HIS A 333 19.50 65.69 -116.52
C HIS A 333 19.03 66.88 -115.66
N GLN A 334 18.56 67.97 -116.28
CA GLN A 334 17.96 69.10 -115.56
C GLN A 334 16.68 68.67 -114.80
N LYS A 335 15.84 67.80 -115.38
CA LYS A 335 14.64 67.24 -114.71
C LYS A 335 15.01 66.30 -113.56
N GLU A 336 16.02 65.47 -113.72
CA GLU A 336 16.56 64.58 -112.68
C GLU A 336 17.06 65.42 -111.49
N LEU A 337 17.94 66.40 -111.73
CA LEU A 337 18.43 67.32 -110.69
C LEU A 337 17.30 68.06 -109.97
N ASP A 338 16.25 68.48 -110.68
CA ASP A 338 15.08 69.12 -110.06
C ASP A 338 14.15 68.15 -109.35
N GLN A 339 14.17 66.85 -109.68
CA GLN A 339 13.48 65.82 -108.92
C GLN A 339 14.26 65.45 -107.66
N GLU A 340 15.58 65.25 -107.76
CA GLU A 340 16.46 65.00 -106.62
C GLU A 340 16.37 66.12 -105.57
N LYS A 341 16.37 67.40 -105.99
CA LYS A 341 16.15 68.55 -105.09
C LYS A 341 14.84 68.43 -104.32
N LYS A 342 13.73 68.13 -105.01
CA LYS A 342 12.39 67.96 -104.40
C LYS A 342 12.35 66.78 -103.45
N GLU A 343 12.99 65.67 -103.80
CA GLU A 343 13.12 64.51 -102.92
C GLU A 343 14.01 64.77 -101.70
N HIS A 344 15.12 65.49 -101.84
CA HIS A 344 15.94 65.91 -100.71
C HIS A 344 15.17 66.88 -99.80
N GLU A 345 14.34 67.75 -100.35
CA GLU A 345 13.44 68.60 -99.56
C GLU A 345 12.37 67.80 -98.80
N THR A 346 11.68 66.83 -99.42
CA THR A 346 10.69 66.00 -98.71
C THR A 346 11.35 65.11 -97.66
N LYS A 347 12.50 64.50 -97.97
CA LYS A 347 13.30 63.73 -97.01
C LYS A 347 13.73 64.61 -95.81
N ARG A 348 14.20 65.85 -96.04
CA ARG A 348 14.50 66.82 -94.96
C ARG A 348 13.26 67.19 -94.15
N LYS A 349 12.14 67.52 -94.80
CA LYS A 349 10.87 67.87 -94.12
C LYS A 349 10.41 66.71 -93.22
N ASN A 350 10.42 65.48 -93.74
CA ASN A 350 10.05 64.26 -93.00
C ASN A 350 10.99 63.97 -91.81
N VAL A 351 12.30 64.19 -91.95
CA VAL A 351 13.24 64.08 -90.81
C VAL A 351 12.91 65.13 -89.74
N THR A 352 12.62 66.38 -90.12
CA THR A 352 12.27 67.43 -89.14
C THR A 352 10.92 67.21 -88.46
N THR A 353 9.92 66.61 -89.12
CA THR A 353 8.65 66.25 -88.47
C THR A 353 8.81 65.05 -87.54
N LEU A 354 9.56 64.03 -87.96
CA LEU A 354 9.89 62.88 -87.10
C LEU A 354 10.68 63.32 -85.85
N GLN A 355 11.67 64.20 -85.99
CA GLN A 355 12.43 64.76 -84.86
C GLN A 355 11.55 65.59 -83.91
N LYS A 356 10.54 66.30 -84.41
CA LYS A 356 9.56 66.99 -83.54
C LYS A 356 8.70 65.98 -82.79
N TYR A 357 8.18 64.97 -83.47
CA TYR A 357 7.36 63.91 -82.85
C TYR A 357 8.12 63.13 -81.77
N ILE A 358 9.39 62.75 -82.04
CA ILE A 358 10.26 62.11 -81.05
C ILE A 358 10.47 63.01 -79.81
N LYS A 359 10.69 64.31 -80.00
CA LYS A 359 10.83 65.26 -78.87
C LYS A 359 9.55 65.41 -78.07
N GLN A 360 8.38 65.47 -78.74
CA GLN A 360 7.08 65.54 -78.07
C GLN A 360 6.82 64.27 -77.25
N TYR A 361 7.05 63.09 -77.83
CA TYR A 361 6.91 61.80 -77.13
C TYR A 361 7.85 61.66 -75.92
N LEU A 362 9.09 62.16 -76.02
CA LEU A 362 10.03 62.16 -74.89
C LEU A 362 9.58 63.12 -73.78
N MET A 363 9.10 64.32 -74.11
CA MET A 363 8.53 65.24 -73.11
C MET A 363 7.29 64.65 -72.42
N GLU A 364 6.35 64.11 -73.20
CA GLU A 364 5.13 63.45 -72.70
C GLU A 364 5.47 62.27 -71.77
N LYS A 365 6.50 61.48 -72.12
CA LYS A 365 7.00 60.42 -71.24
C LYS A 365 7.65 60.97 -69.96
N GLU A 366 8.49 62.00 -70.05
CA GLU A 366 9.11 62.63 -68.88
C GLU A 366 8.07 63.27 -67.95
N GLU A 367 6.91 63.68 -68.46
CA GLU A 367 5.77 64.17 -67.67
C GLU A 367 5.04 63.02 -66.99
N LEU A 368 4.72 61.94 -67.71
CA LEU A 368 4.11 60.73 -67.15
C LEU A 368 5.00 60.03 -66.11
N ASP A 369 6.32 59.98 -66.32
CA ASP A 369 7.29 59.42 -65.37
C ASP A 369 7.35 60.29 -64.09
N ARG A 370 7.21 61.63 -64.20
CA ARG A 370 7.08 62.55 -63.05
C ARG A 370 5.76 62.36 -62.30
N GLU A 371 4.63 62.27 -63.01
CA GLU A 371 3.32 62.00 -62.40
C GLU A 371 3.23 60.61 -61.77
N ALA A 372 4.01 59.64 -62.24
CA ALA A 372 4.16 58.34 -61.58
C ALA A 372 4.92 58.46 -60.26
N ALA A 373 6.13 59.05 -60.28
CA ALA A 373 6.93 59.26 -59.07
C ALA A 373 6.21 60.12 -58.01
N GLU A 374 5.44 61.12 -58.43
CA GLU A 374 4.60 61.93 -57.53
C GLU A 374 3.41 61.17 -56.93
N ARG A 375 2.95 60.08 -57.54
CA ARG A 375 1.93 59.20 -56.95
C ARG A 375 2.57 58.18 -56.01
N GLU A 376 3.68 57.57 -56.42
CA GLU A 376 4.47 56.66 -55.58
C GLU A 376 4.86 57.33 -54.25
N GLN A 377 5.34 58.59 -54.27
CA GLN A 377 5.65 59.34 -53.04
C GLN A 377 4.43 59.64 -52.15
N LYS A 378 3.22 59.77 -52.73
CA LYS A 378 1.98 59.98 -51.96
C LYS A 378 1.50 58.66 -51.35
N GLU A 379 1.59 57.56 -52.11
CA GLU A 379 1.31 56.21 -51.62
C GLU A 379 2.30 55.78 -50.51
N GLU A 380 3.60 56.10 -50.64
CA GLU A 380 4.60 55.90 -49.57
C GLU A 380 4.28 56.71 -48.31
N GLN A 381 3.85 57.97 -48.46
CA GLN A 381 3.41 58.80 -47.33
C GLN A 381 2.17 58.21 -46.65
N ASP A 382 1.13 57.84 -47.42
CA ASP A 382 -0.08 57.20 -46.88
C ASP A 382 0.22 55.87 -46.16
N ILE A 383 1.20 55.10 -46.65
CA ILE A 383 1.68 53.87 -46.00
C ILE A 383 2.33 54.18 -44.64
N LEU A 384 3.20 55.19 -44.56
CA LEU A 384 3.84 55.61 -43.29
C LEU A 384 2.79 56.17 -42.31
N ASP A 385 1.85 56.96 -42.81
CA ASP A 385 0.75 57.54 -42.03
C ASP A 385 -0.22 56.45 -41.55
N TYR A 386 -0.37 55.34 -42.27
CA TYR A 386 -1.11 54.16 -41.81
C TYR A 386 -0.33 53.36 -40.75
N GLN A 387 0.97 53.14 -40.96
CA GLN A 387 1.84 52.40 -40.02
C GLN A 387 1.89 53.08 -38.65
N THR A 388 2.09 54.40 -38.59
CA THR A 388 2.07 55.17 -37.33
C THR A 388 0.72 55.08 -36.62
N LYS A 389 -0.41 55.13 -37.35
CA LYS A 389 -1.76 54.93 -36.81
C LYS A 389 -2.02 53.49 -36.35
N VAL A 390 -1.32 52.48 -36.87
CA VAL A 390 -1.36 51.09 -36.36
C VAL A 390 -0.51 50.96 -35.10
N GLU A 391 0.72 51.50 -35.08
CA GLU A 391 1.58 51.51 -33.91
C GLU A 391 0.93 52.18 -32.69
N ALA A 392 0.27 53.34 -32.88
CA ALA A 392 -0.43 54.03 -31.80
C ALA A 392 -1.53 53.15 -31.17
N ARG A 393 -2.35 52.49 -32.00
CA ARG A 393 -3.39 51.56 -31.55
C ARG A 393 -2.81 50.33 -30.85
N ASN A 394 -1.65 49.82 -31.29
CA ASN A 394 -0.97 48.71 -30.63
C ASN A 394 -0.41 49.12 -29.25
N LYS A 395 0.22 50.30 -29.15
CA LYS A 395 0.73 50.87 -27.89
C LYS A 395 -0.41 51.07 -26.87
N GLU A 396 -1.53 51.65 -27.30
CA GLU A 396 -2.76 51.74 -26.48
C GLU A 396 -3.27 50.37 -26.00
N GLN A 397 -3.27 49.35 -26.87
CA GLN A 397 -3.70 48.00 -26.48
C GLN A 397 -2.75 47.38 -25.46
N ASP A 398 -1.45 47.58 -25.59
CA ASP A 398 -0.46 47.05 -24.67
C ASP A 398 -0.46 47.77 -23.31
N GLU A 399 -0.76 49.07 -23.28
CA GLU A 399 -1.07 49.79 -22.04
C GLU A 399 -2.33 49.26 -21.36
N LYS A 400 -3.42 49.03 -22.13
CA LYS A 400 -4.65 48.41 -21.61
C LYS A 400 -4.39 46.99 -21.08
N LYS A 401 -3.54 46.18 -21.74
CA LYS A 401 -3.09 44.87 -21.25
C LYS A 401 -2.25 44.98 -19.98
N ARG A 402 -1.32 45.96 -19.89
CA ARG A 402 -0.49 46.22 -18.69
C ARG A 402 -1.35 46.59 -17.48
N LEU A 403 -2.33 47.49 -17.67
CA LEU A 403 -3.28 47.88 -16.62
C LEU A 403 -4.15 46.70 -16.17
N GLN A 404 -4.68 45.91 -17.11
CA GLN A 404 -5.42 44.68 -16.78
C GLN A 404 -4.55 43.65 -16.05
N LYS A 405 -3.25 43.54 -16.39
CA LYS A 405 -2.32 42.65 -15.68
C LYS A 405 -2.09 43.15 -14.25
N ALA A 406 -1.73 44.42 -14.06
CA ALA A 406 -1.52 45.00 -12.73
C ALA A 406 -2.78 44.88 -11.83
N PHE A 407 -3.98 45.00 -12.40
CA PHE A 407 -5.24 44.76 -11.68
C PHE A 407 -5.43 43.30 -11.27
N LYS A 408 -5.11 42.34 -12.15
CA LYS A 408 -5.11 40.90 -11.82
C LYS A 408 -4.07 40.56 -10.77
N ASP A 409 -2.84 41.06 -10.92
CA ASP A 409 -1.73 40.86 -10.00
C ASP A 409 -2.10 41.39 -8.59
N LYS A 410 -2.81 42.53 -8.50
CA LYS A 410 -3.39 43.03 -7.24
C LYS A 410 -4.47 42.10 -6.66
N ILE A 411 -5.39 41.59 -7.47
CA ILE A 411 -6.41 40.63 -7.02
C ILE A 411 -5.76 39.35 -6.50
N TYR A 412 -4.74 38.82 -7.19
CA TYR A 412 -3.99 37.65 -6.71
C TYR A 412 -3.25 37.93 -5.41
N GLY A 413 -2.68 39.13 -5.22
CA GLY A 413 -2.12 39.54 -3.93
C GLY A 413 -3.12 39.44 -2.78
N MET A 414 -4.31 40.04 -2.94
CA MET A 414 -5.38 39.97 -1.93
C MET A 414 -5.90 38.54 -1.70
N LEU A 415 -5.90 37.70 -2.74
CA LEU A 415 -6.31 36.29 -2.63
C LEU A 415 -5.28 35.43 -1.88
N MET A 416 -3.98 35.73 -2.04
CA MET A 416 -2.90 35.07 -1.30
C MET A 416 -2.90 35.50 0.17
N GLU A 417 -3.03 36.81 0.44
CA GLU A 417 -3.09 37.38 1.79
C GLU A 417 -4.23 36.75 2.61
N GLY A 418 -5.45 36.70 2.06
CA GLY A 418 -6.59 36.03 2.71
C GLY A 418 -6.44 34.49 2.84
N HIS A 419 -5.63 33.85 1.99
CA HIS A 419 -5.28 32.43 2.15
C HIS A 419 -4.26 32.24 3.30
N GLU A 420 -3.30 33.14 3.45
CA GLU A 420 -2.32 33.12 4.53
C GLU A 420 -2.95 33.47 5.89
N GLU A 421 -4.02 34.27 5.91
CA GLU A 421 -4.87 34.48 7.08
C GLU A 421 -5.67 33.22 7.44
N ALA A 422 -6.43 32.64 6.51
CA ALA A 422 -7.22 31.43 6.77
C ALA A 422 -6.38 30.19 7.14
N VAL A 423 -5.10 30.14 6.71
CA VAL A 423 -4.14 29.11 7.17
C VAL A 423 -3.71 29.35 8.61
N ARG A 424 -3.40 30.60 9.00
CA ARG A 424 -3.08 30.95 10.39
C ARG A 424 -4.23 30.65 11.34
N GLU A 425 -5.46 31.04 10.98
CA GLU A 425 -6.66 30.74 11.79
C GLU A 425 -6.84 29.22 12.00
N ARG A 426 -6.63 28.41 10.95
CA ARG A 426 -6.67 26.95 11.08
C ARG A 426 -5.56 26.42 11.99
N ASP A 427 -4.32 26.89 11.81
CA ASP A 427 -3.17 26.39 12.56
C ASP A 427 -3.23 26.79 14.03
N GLU A 428 -3.83 27.93 14.37
CA GLU A 428 -4.17 28.35 15.74
C GLU A 428 -5.28 27.47 16.35
N LEU A 429 -6.33 27.14 15.59
CA LEU A 429 -7.38 26.22 16.03
C LEU A 429 -6.87 24.78 16.22
N GLU A 430 -5.97 24.30 15.36
CA GLU A 430 -5.32 23.00 15.51
C GLU A 430 -4.40 22.97 16.74
N GLN A 431 -3.68 24.05 17.06
CA GLN A 431 -2.91 24.17 18.31
C GLN A 431 -3.84 24.09 19.54
N ALA A 432 -4.90 24.90 19.58
CA ALA A 432 -5.85 24.89 20.70
C ALA A 432 -6.56 23.53 20.88
N LEU A 433 -6.84 22.81 19.80
CA LEU A 433 -7.42 21.46 19.85
C LEU A 433 -6.41 20.42 20.38
N ASN A 434 -5.13 20.53 19.99
CA ASN A 434 -4.08 19.67 20.53
C ASN A 434 -3.83 19.93 22.02
N ASP A 435 -3.80 21.19 22.46
CA ASP A 435 -3.64 21.54 23.88
C ASP A 435 -4.79 20.99 24.74
N LEU A 436 -6.04 21.10 24.26
CA LEU A 436 -7.21 20.48 24.91
C LEU A 436 -7.11 18.96 24.96
N TYR A 437 -6.57 18.31 23.92
CA TYR A 437 -6.36 16.86 23.91
C TYR A 437 -5.30 16.43 24.92
N PHE A 438 -4.18 17.16 25.04
CA PHE A 438 -3.16 16.89 26.05
C PHE A 438 -3.69 17.12 27.48
N GLN A 439 -4.43 18.20 27.73
CA GLN A 439 -5.07 18.46 29.02
C GLN A 439 -6.02 17.33 29.42
N GLN A 440 -6.89 16.87 28.51
CA GLN A 440 -7.78 15.73 28.77
C GLN A 440 -7.01 14.41 29.02
N ALA A 441 -5.87 14.21 28.36
CA ALA A 441 -5.02 13.04 28.59
C ALA A 441 -4.33 13.08 29.97
N GLU A 442 -3.88 14.27 30.41
CA GLU A 442 -3.30 14.50 31.74
C GLU A 442 -4.36 14.37 32.84
N GLU A 443 -5.54 14.99 32.71
CA GLU A 443 -6.67 14.80 33.64
C GLU A 443 -7.05 13.32 33.75
N ALA A 444 -7.16 12.61 32.62
CA ALA A 444 -7.44 11.18 32.60
C ALA A 444 -6.30 10.33 33.20
N TYR A 445 -5.07 10.84 33.25
CA TYR A 445 -3.95 10.20 33.95
C TYR A 445 -4.02 10.46 35.47
N HIS A 446 -4.28 11.71 35.88
CA HIS A 446 -4.49 12.09 37.28
C HIS A 446 -5.65 11.30 37.91
N MET A 447 -6.82 11.26 37.25
CA MET A 447 -7.98 10.48 37.71
C MET A 447 -7.67 8.97 37.86
N LYS A 448 -6.84 8.39 36.97
CA LYS A 448 -6.39 6.99 37.09
C LYS A 448 -5.41 6.82 38.26
N ALA A 449 -4.52 7.77 38.49
CA ALA A 449 -3.57 7.75 39.60
C ALA A 449 -4.30 7.86 40.96
N GLU A 450 -5.31 8.72 41.06
CA GLU A 450 -6.16 8.85 42.26
C GLU A 450 -7.06 7.64 42.48
N ALA A 451 -7.67 7.08 41.42
CA ALA A 451 -8.42 5.83 41.50
C ALA A 451 -7.53 4.66 41.98
N LEU A 452 -6.30 4.56 41.48
CA LEU A 452 -5.33 3.56 41.94
C LEU A 452 -4.86 3.81 43.38
N ARG A 453 -4.70 5.07 43.79
CA ARG A 453 -4.35 5.45 45.17
C ARG A 453 -5.46 5.08 46.15
N THR A 454 -6.69 5.51 45.89
CA THR A 454 -7.87 5.20 46.72
C THR A 454 -8.16 3.70 46.77
N HIS A 455 -7.99 2.97 45.65
CA HIS A 455 -8.08 1.51 45.64
C HIS A 455 -7.00 0.85 46.52
N ARG A 456 -5.75 1.33 46.49
CA ARG A 456 -4.67 0.86 47.39
C ARG A 456 -4.95 1.19 48.86
N GLU A 457 -5.53 2.34 49.15
CA GLU A 457 -5.95 2.73 50.51
C GLU A 457 -7.09 1.85 51.02
N HIS A 458 -8.11 1.58 50.19
CA HIS A 458 -9.21 0.66 50.50
C HIS A 458 -8.73 -0.78 50.69
N MET A 459 -7.83 -1.29 49.83
CA MET A 459 -7.24 -2.62 50.00
C MET A 459 -6.46 -2.73 51.32
N LYS A 460 -5.70 -1.70 51.71
CA LYS A 460 -5.03 -1.64 53.02
C LYS A 460 -6.02 -1.61 54.19
N ALA A 461 -7.13 -0.89 54.06
CA ALA A 461 -8.19 -0.86 55.08
C ALA A 461 -8.86 -2.24 55.25
N ASN A 462 -9.22 -2.89 54.14
CA ASN A 462 -9.84 -4.22 54.15
C ASN A 462 -8.88 -5.29 54.72
N MET A 463 -7.58 -5.21 54.42
CA MET A 463 -6.56 -6.09 55.00
C MET A 463 -6.39 -5.90 56.52
N ARG A 464 -6.50 -4.66 57.03
CA ARG A 464 -6.53 -4.40 58.48
C ARG A 464 -7.78 -5.01 59.11
N GLN A 465 -8.96 -4.67 58.61
CA GLN A 465 -10.23 -5.23 59.10
C GLN A 465 -10.25 -6.77 59.08
N ALA A 466 -9.71 -7.42 58.04
CA ALA A 466 -9.58 -8.87 57.98
C ALA A 466 -8.62 -9.44 59.05
N SER A 467 -7.50 -8.77 59.32
CA SER A 467 -6.59 -9.10 60.42
C SER A 467 -7.28 -8.95 61.78
N ASP A 468 -7.94 -7.81 62.01
CA ASP A 468 -8.58 -7.49 63.29
C ASP A 468 -9.72 -8.47 63.59
N ASN A 469 -10.54 -8.80 62.57
CA ASN A 469 -11.57 -9.84 62.64
C ASN A 469 -10.97 -11.23 62.91
N TYR A 470 -9.83 -11.58 62.30
CA TYR A 470 -9.14 -12.84 62.57
C TYR A 470 -8.65 -12.92 64.02
N TRP A 471 -8.07 -11.85 64.57
CA TRP A 471 -7.63 -11.81 65.96
C TRP A 471 -8.79 -11.84 66.94
N ALA A 472 -9.90 -11.14 66.66
CA ALA A 472 -11.13 -11.21 67.46
C ALA A 472 -11.71 -12.64 67.50
N LEU A 473 -11.85 -13.30 66.33
CA LEU A 473 -12.31 -14.69 66.25
C LEU A 473 -11.35 -15.66 66.95
N LYS A 474 -10.05 -15.42 66.89
CA LYS A 474 -9.02 -16.24 67.57
C LYS A 474 -9.09 -16.08 69.08
N ALA A 475 -9.30 -14.86 69.59
CA ALA A 475 -9.53 -14.59 71.01
C ALA A 475 -10.84 -15.23 71.51
N GLN A 476 -11.93 -15.09 70.75
CA GLN A 476 -13.22 -15.73 71.07
C GLN A 476 -13.09 -17.26 71.17
N ARG A 477 -12.43 -17.90 70.20
CA ARG A 477 -12.15 -19.34 70.25
C ARG A 477 -11.26 -19.73 71.42
N GLN A 478 -10.26 -18.91 71.78
CA GLN A 478 -9.44 -19.17 72.97
C GLN A 478 -10.25 -19.08 74.26
N GLU A 479 -11.21 -18.17 74.36
CA GLU A 479 -12.09 -18.06 75.53
C GLU A 479 -13.09 -19.23 75.61
N GLN A 480 -13.70 -19.62 74.48
CA GLN A 480 -14.52 -20.84 74.38
C GLN A 480 -13.72 -22.07 74.81
N MET A 481 -12.50 -22.25 74.31
CA MET A 481 -11.59 -23.34 74.70
C MET A 481 -11.13 -23.28 76.18
N LYS A 482 -11.24 -22.14 76.87
CA LYS A 482 -11.06 -22.06 78.34
C LYS A 482 -12.33 -22.50 79.06
N GLN A 483 -13.50 -22.04 78.60
CA GLN A 483 -14.81 -22.38 79.18
C GLN A 483 -15.06 -23.89 79.07
N GLU A 484 -14.86 -24.48 77.89
CA GLU A 484 -14.94 -25.93 77.66
C GLU A 484 -13.97 -26.71 78.56
N LYS A 485 -12.75 -26.21 78.78
CA LYS A 485 -11.77 -26.83 79.69
C LYS A 485 -12.17 -26.70 81.17
N ALA A 486 -12.77 -25.58 81.56
CA ALA A 486 -13.27 -25.39 82.92
C ALA A 486 -14.46 -26.32 83.19
N GLU A 487 -15.43 -26.39 82.28
CA GLU A 487 -16.54 -27.35 82.34
C GLU A 487 -16.07 -28.81 82.32
N TRP A 488 -15.04 -29.14 81.52
CA TRP A 488 -14.47 -30.47 81.51
C TRP A 488 -13.77 -30.80 82.84
N ALA A 489 -13.07 -29.82 83.43
CA ALA A 489 -12.44 -29.97 84.73
C ALA A 489 -13.47 -30.12 85.87
N THR A 490 -14.60 -29.41 85.86
CA THR A 490 -15.66 -29.63 86.85
C THR A 490 -16.33 -30.99 86.68
N LYS A 491 -16.68 -31.38 85.44
CA LYS A 491 -17.25 -32.72 85.14
C LYS A 491 -16.29 -33.85 85.53
N MET A 492 -14.99 -33.67 85.34
CA MET A 492 -13.95 -34.62 85.78
C MET A 492 -13.85 -34.67 87.33
N MET A 493 -13.92 -33.52 88.00
CA MET A 493 -13.92 -33.46 89.48
C MET A 493 -15.16 -34.13 90.07
N GLU A 494 -16.35 -33.91 89.48
CA GLU A 494 -17.60 -34.58 89.83
C GLU A 494 -17.51 -36.10 89.65
N GLN A 495 -16.94 -36.57 88.53
CA GLN A 495 -16.68 -37.99 88.28
C GLN A 495 -15.73 -38.60 89.33
N LEU A 496 -14.62 -37.92 89.66
CA LEU A 496 -13.67 -38.38 90.69
C LEU A 496 -14.31 -38.42 92.09
N LEU A 497 -15.20 -37.46 92.42
CA LEU A 497 -15.93 -37.45 93.69
C LEU A 497 -16.93 -38.62 93.79
N GLU A 498 -17.70 -38.89 92.73
CA GLU A 498 -18.65 -40.02 92.73
C GLU A 498 -17.92 -41.37 92.66
N MET A 499 -16.79 -41.49 91.97
CA MET A 499 -15.93 -42.68 92.03
C MET A 499 -15.43 -42.93 93.46
N ASN A 500 -14.88 -41.91 94.13
CA ASN A 500 -14.41 -42.00 95.52
C ASN A 500 -15.55 -42.40 96.48
N ARG A 501 -16.77 -41.88 96.26
CA ARG A 501 -17.97 -42.28 97.01
C ARG A 501 -18.34 -43.74 96.78
N VAL A 502 -18.29 -44.23 95.54
CA VAL A 502 -18.52 -45.63 95.18
C VAL A 502 -17.46 -46.54 95.82
N ASP A 503 -16.20 -46.14 95.80
CA ASP A 503 -15.10 -46.88 96.42
C ASP A 503 -15.27 -46.96 97.94
N GLN A 504 -15.60 -45.86 98.62
CA GLN A 504 -15.92 -45.87 100.06
C GLN A 504 -17.08 -46.82 100.40
N MET A 505 -18.15 -46.84 99.57
CA MET A 505 -19.25 -47.79 99.75
C MET A 505 -18.83 -49.25 99.48
N ASN A 506 -17.93 -49.50 98.53
CA ASN A 506 -17.41 -50.83 98.25
C ASN A 506 -16.47 -51.31 99.36
N ASP A 507 -15.66 -50.42 99.92
CA ASP A 507 -14.79 -50.68 101.05
C ASP A 507 -15.59 -51.01 102.32
N TYR A 508 -16.68 -50.26 102.57
CA TYR A 508 -17.65 -50.58 103.62
C TYR A 508 -18.30 -51.96 103.42
N LYS A 509 -18.77 -52.27 102.20
CA LYS A 509 -19.31 -53.61 101.86
C LYS A 509 -18.28 -54.72 102.07
N GLN A 510 -17.00 -54.50 101.75
CA GLN A 510 -15.94 -55.48 102.02
C GLN A 510 -15.69 -55.67 103.51
N ARG A 511 -15.68 -54.59 104.31
CA ARG A 511 -15.53 -54.65 105.77
C ARG A 511 -16.70 -55.42 106.41
N MET A 512 -17.94 -55.14 106.00
CA MET A 512 -19.13 -55.89 106.44
C MET A 512 -19.04 -57.37 106.08
N LYS A 513 -18.75 -57.72 104.81
CA LYS A 513 -18.58 -59.13 104.39
C LYS A 513 -17.49 -59.86 105.17
N LYS A 514 -16.37 -59.20 105.47
CA LYS A 514 -15.28 -59.77 106.31
C LYS A 514 -15.73 -59.97 107.76
N ALA A 515 -16.52 -59.06 108.32
CA ALA A 515 -17.09 -59.21 109.67
C ALA A 515 -18.16 -60.31 109.75
N GLU A 516 -19.02 -60.43 108.73
CA GLU A 516 -20.02 -61.50 108.60
C GLU A 516 -19.36 -62.87 108.44
N TYR A 517 -18.38 -62.99 107.54
CA TYR A 517 -17.59 -64.21 107.36
C TYR A 517 -16.82 -64.59 108.63
N LYS A 518 -16.26 -63.62 109.36
CA LYS A 518 -15.63 -63.91 110.66
C LYS A 518 -16.65 -64.43 111.68
N ARG A 519 -17.83 -63.81 111.79
CA ARG A 519 -18.91 -64.32 112.66
C ARG A 519 -19.36 -65.73 112.30
N GLN A 520 -19.36 -66.09 111.01
CA GLN A 520 -19.66 -67.44 110.55
C GLN A 520 -18.57 -68.45 110.95
N ILE A 521 -17.28 -68.08 110.84
CA ILE A 521 -16.17 -68.91 111.33
C ILE A 521 -16.22 -69.05 112.86
N ASP A 522 -16.39 -67.94 113.58
CA ASP A 522 -16.46 -67.93 115.05
C ASP A 522 -17.61 -68.85 115.54
N ALA A 523 -18.79 -68.78 114.89
CA ALA A 523 -19.94 -69.64 115.20
C ALA A 523 -19.70 -71.12 114.84
N GLN A 524 -19.07 -71.41 113.69
CA GLN A 524 -18.67 -72.79 113.34
C GLN A 524 -17.64 -73.35 114.32
N TRP A 525 -16.76 -72.52 114.86
CA TRP A 525 -15.81 -72.91 115.89
C TRP A 525 -16.51 -73.18 117.22
N GLU A 526 -17.46 -72.35 117.64
CA GLU A 526 -18.30 -72.60 118.82
C GLU A 526 -19.11 -73.91 118.70
N GLU A 527 -19.69 -74.20 117.54
CA GLU A 527 -20.40 -75.45 117.26
C GLU A 527 -19.46 -76.67 117.33
N MET A 528 -18.27 -76.58 116.73
CA MET A 528 -17.24 -77.63 116.83
C MET A 528 -16.77 -77.86 118.28
N GLN A 529 -16.58 -76.79 119.08
CA GLN A 529 -16.21 -76.91 120.49
C GLN A 529 -17.36 -77.54 121.32
N TYR A 530 -18.61 -77.20 121.02
CA TYR A 530 -19.78 -77.81 121.66
C TYR A 530 -19.89 -79.31 121.35
N LEU A 531 -19.68 -79.71 120.09
CA LEU A 531 -19.65 -81.12 119.68
C LEU A 531 -18.52 -81.89 120.38
N LEU A 532 -17.29 -81.36 120.38
CA LEU A 532 -16.16 -81.99 121.07
C LEU A 532 -16.38 -82.11 122.59
N ALA A 533 -16.96 -81.10 123.23
CA ALA A 533 -17.31 -81.14 124.65
C ALA A 533 -18.38 -82.20 124.96
N LYS A 534 -19.36 -82.37 124.06
CA LYS A 534 -20.39 -83.40 124.15
C LYS A 534 -19.80 -84.81 123.99
N GLU A 535 -18.98 -85.04 122.97
CA GLU A 535 -18.30 -86.32 122.73
C GLU A 535 -17.41 -86.73 123.92
N ALA A 536 -16.63 -85.78 124.46
CA ALA A 536 -15.81 -86.02 125.65
C ALA A 536 -16.64 -86.34 126.91
N ALA A 537 -17.84 -85.77 127.03
CA ALA A 537 -18.77 -86.11 128.12
C ALA A 537 -19.36 -87.53 127.94
N GLU A 538 -19.72 -87.91 126.72
CA GLU A 538 -20.22 -89.26 126.41
C GLU A 538 -19.14 -90.34 126.58
N GLU A 539 -17.90 -90.09 126.16
CA GLU A 539 -16.79 -91.04 126.38
C GLU A 539 -16.49 -91.23 127.87
N LYS A 540 -16.48 -90.12 128.64
CA LYS A 540 -16.32 -90.14 130.09
C LYS A 540 -17.48 -90.83 130.82
N ALA A 541 -18.67 -90.89 130.21
CA ALA A 541 -19.79 -91.68 130.70
C ALA A 541 -19.63 -93.19 130.38
N LYS A 542 -19.14 -93.55 129.19
CA LYS A 542 -18.82 -94.94 128.81
C LYS A 542 -17.76 -95.56 129.72
N ARG A 543 -16.60 -94.90 129.86
CA ARG A 543 -15.51 -95.36 130.75
C ARG A 543 -15.90 -95.50 132.22
N LYS A 544 -16.95 -94.80 132.67
CA LYS A 544 -17.52 -94.98 134.02
C LYS A 544 -18.34 -96.26 134.17
N LYS A 545 -19.09 -96.66 133.14
CA LYS A 545 -19.84 -97.93 133.12
C LYS A 545 -18.91 -99.13 133.04
N GLU A 546 -17.96 -99.09 132.10
CA GLU A 546 -16.94 -100.13 131.90
C GLU A 546 -16.16 -100.42 133.19
N LYS A 547 -15.80 -99.37 133.95
CA LYS A 547 -15.18 -99.54 135.28
C LYS A 547 -16.12 -100.18 136.31
N ALA A 548 -17.36 -99.71 136.42
CA ALA A 548 -18.31 -100.26 137.38
C ALA A 548 -18.63 -101.75 137.10
N GLU A 549 -18.65 -102.16 135.83
CA GLU A 549 -18.82 -103.56 135.41
C GLU A 549 -17.57 -104.41 135.76
N TYR A 550 -16.36 -103.88 135.53
CA TYR A 550 -15.10 -104.55 135.89
C TYR A 550 -14.93 -104.71 137.41
N ASP A 551 -15.20 -103.65 138.18
CA ASP A 551 -15.08 -103.64 139.64
C ASP A 551 -16.04 -104.68 140.28
N LEU A 552 -17.22 -104.89 139.68
CA LEU A 552 -18.22 -105.87 140.13
C LEU A 552 -17.79 -107.32 139.80
N GLN A 553 -17.20 -107.56 138.62
CA GLN A 553 -16.61 -108.86 138.27
C GLN A 553 -15.46 -109.24 139.21
N MET A 554 -14.60 -108.29 139.57
CA MET A 554 -13.50 -108.53 140.52
C MET A 554 -14.00 -108.90 141.92
N GLN A 555 -15.06 -108.25 142.41
CA GLN A 555 -15.65 -108.59 143.72
C GLN A 555 -16.21 -110.02 143.79
N LEU A 556 -16.83 -110.51 142.71
CA LEU A 556 -17.29 -111.90 142.62
C LEU A 556 -16.11 -112.89 142.63
N LEU A 557 -15.05 -112.59 141.89
CA LEU A 557 -13.83 -113.42 141.85
C LEU A 557 -13.14 -113.50 143.22
N GLU A 558 -13.07 -112.41 143.97
CA GLU A 558 -12.47 -112.38 145.30
C GLU A 558 -13.33 -113.14 146.33
N GLN A 559 -14.66 -113.13 146.21
CA GLN A 559 -15.58 -113.89 147.07
C GLN A 559 -15.49 -115.41 146.84
N GLU A 560 -15.51 -115.87 145.59
CA GLU A 560 -15.33 -117.29 145.27
C GLU A 560 -13.94 -117.79 145.72
N ARG A 561 -12.91 -116.97 145.52
CA ARG A 561 -11.56 -117.23 146.05
C ARG A 561 -11.54 -117.38 147.57
N GLN A 562 -12.27 -116.54 148.31
CA GLN A 562 -12.33 -116.61 149.78
C GLN A 562 -13.06 -117.86 150.27
N LYS A 563 -14.14 -118.32 149.63
CA LYS A 563 -14.77 -119.62 149.95
C LYS A 563 -13.77 -120.78 149.83
N ILE A 564 -13.11 -120.89 148.67
CA ILE A 564 -12.15 -121.97 148.39
C ILE A 564 -11.01 -121.99 149.43
N LEU A 565 -10.59 -120.81 149.94
CA LEU A 565 -9.61 -120.69 151.01
C LEU A 565 -10.13 -121.16 152.38
N MET A 566 -11.42 -121.01 152.68
CA MET A 566 -12.03 -121.53 153.91
C MET A 566 -12.28 -123.04 153.85
N ASP A 567 -12.86 -123.55 152.75
CA ASP A 567 -13.16 -124.97 152.57
C ASP A 567 -11.87 -125.83 152.64
N CYS A 568 -10.75 -125.33 152.10
CA CYS A 568 -9.46 -126.00 152.16
C CYS A 568 -8.75 -125.87 153.53
N ALA A 569 -9.20 -125.00 154.43
CA ALA A 569 -8.51 -124.72 155.69
C ALA A 569 -8.76 -125.80 156.75
N GLU A 570 -9.98 -126.35 156.84
CA GLU A 570 -10.34 -127.32 157.89
C GLU A 570 -9.71 -128.71 157.66
N GLU A 571 -9.75 -129.24 156.44
CA GLU A 571 -9.28 -130.61 156.17
C GLU A 571 -7.75 -130.74 155.97
N LEU A 572 -7.06 -129.68 155.54
CA LEU A 572 -5.66 -129.74 155.06
C LEU A 572 -4.65 -128.90 155.87
N ALA A 573 -5.01 -128.49 157.09
CA ALA A 573 -4.22 -127.61 157.97
C ALA A 573 -2.75 -128.01 158.27
N ARG A 574 -2.30 -129.21 157.87
CA ARG A 574 -0.90 -129.68 158.01
C ARG A 574 -0.08 -129.72 156.72
N PHE A 575 -0.66 -129.48 155.53
CA PHE A 575 0.02 -129.69 154.24
C PHE A 575 -0.23 -128.60 153.18
N PHE A 576 -0.33 -127.32 153.57
CA PHE A 576 -0.51 -126.21 152.61
C PHE A 576 0.72 -125.97 151.70
N PRO A 577 0.56 -125.99 150.36
CA PRO A 577 1.59 -125.52 149.42
C PRO A 577 1.91 -124.02 149.59
N LYS A 578 3.19 -123.66 149.42
CA LYS A 578 3.63 -122.25 149.44
C LYS A 578 3.05 -121.49 148.25
N GLY A 579 2.36 -120.37 148.51
CA GLY A 579 1.89 -119.41 147.50
C GLY A 579 0.38 -119.24 147.36
N ILE A 580 -0.43 -119.98 148.14
CA ILE A 580 -1.91 -119.94 148.05
C ILE A 580 -2.50 -118.67 148.69
N CYS A 581 -1.96 -118.25 149.84
CA CYS A 581 -2.27 -116.96 150.46
C CYS A 581 -1.52 -115.83 149.73
N LYS A 582 -2.23 -114.80 149.26
CA LYS A 582 -1.65 -113.61 148.59
C LYS A 582 -1.56 -112.40 149.53
N THR A 583 -2.54 -112.27 150.42
CA THR A 583 -2.76 -111.11 151.28
C THR A 583 -2.60 -111.50 152.74
N GLN A 584 -2.23 -110.54 153.60
CA GLN A 584 -1.93 -110.79 155.00
C GLN A 584 -3.17 -111.27 155.82
N ASP A 585 -4.38 -110.98 155.34
CA ASP A 585 -5.63 -111.49 155.91
C ASP A 585 -5.99 -112.92 155.47
N ASP A 586 -5.53 -113.37 154.29
CA ASP A 586 -5.65 -114.79 153.90
C ASP A 586 -4.90 -115.68 154.91
N LEU A 587 -3.72 -115.23 155.35
CA LEU A 587 -2.90 -115.90 156.37
C LEU A 587 -3.58 -115.94 157.75
N ARG A 588 -4.45 -114.97 158.06
CA ARG A 588 -5.27 -114.96 159.28
C ARG A 588 -6.42 -115.97 159.21
N LEU A 589 -7.09 -116.07 158.05
CA LEU A 589 -8.12 -117.09 157.79
C LEU A 589 -7.57 -118.52 157.89
N VAL A 590 -6.29 -118.74 157.53
CA VAL A 590 -5.61 -120.05 157.62
C VAL A 590 -4.72 -120.17 158.88
N GLY A 591 -4.85 -119.24 159.85
CA GLY A 591 -4.33 -119.40 161.21
C GLY A 591 -2.80 -119.30 161.40
N LEU A 592 -2.05 -118.66 160.50
CA LEU A 592 -0.58 -118.58 160.57
C LEU A 592 -0.07 -117.13 160.79
N PRO A 593 0.93 -116.91 161.67
CA PRO A 593 1.44 -115.58 161.97
C PRO A 593 2.33 -115.01 160.84
N ALA A 594 1.93 -113.86 160.30
CA ALA A 594 2.65 -113.15 159.23
C ALA A 594 3.77 -112.23 159.78
N LYS A 595 4.67 -111.77 158.90
CA LYS A 595 5.81 -110.89 159.21
C LYS A 595 5.92 -109.76 158.18
N ASP A 596 6.07 -108.52 158.66
CA ASP A 596 5.83 -107.32 157.85
C ASP A 596 7.03 -106.87 156.98
N PRO A 597 6.79 -106.45 155.71
CA PRO A 597 7.75 -105.71 154.88
C PRO A 597 7.51 -104.17 154.92
N PRO A 598 8.55 -103.33 154.73
CA PRO A 598 8.48 -101.89 155.00
C PRO A 598 8.06 -100.97 153.83
N VAL A 599 7.78 -99.71 154.17
CA VAL A 599 7.18 -98.64 153.33
C VAL A 599 8.13 -98.04 152.28
N ILE A 600 7.62 -97.83 151.06
CA ILE A 600 8.23 -97.03 149.98
C ILE A 600 7.64 -95.61 149.99
N LYS A 601 8.44 -94.58 149.63
CA LYS A 601 7.99 -93.17 149.52
C LYS A 601 8.01 -92.68 148.07
N GLU A 602 6.98 -91.92 147.68
CA GLU A 602 6.80 -91.42 146.30
C GLU A 602 7.55 -90.09 146.00
N PRO A 603 7.86 -89.79 144.72
CA PRO A 603 8.65 -88.64 144.31
C PRO A 603 7.82 -87.35 144.08
N ARG A 604 8.52 -86.20 143.96
CA ARG A 604 7.92 -84.90 143.61
C ARG A 604 8.07 -84.58 142.11
N PRO A 605 7.06 -84.00 141.44
CA PRO A 605 7.16 -83.57 140.05
C PRO A 605 7.93 -82.23 139.88
N HIS A 606 8.47 -82.00 138.68
CA HIS A 606 9.25 -80.80 138.33
C HIS A 606 8.39 -79.65 137.76
N ARG A 607 8.96 -78.43 137.77
CA ARG A 607 8.42 -77.27 137.02
C ARG A 607 8.78 -77.36 135.53
N LEU A 608 7.92 -76.84 134.66
CA LEU A 608 8.24 -76.50 133.27
C LEU A 608 8.35 -74.98 133.08
N PRO A 609 9.00 -74.48 132.01
CA PRO A 609 9.23 -73.05 131.80
C PRO A 609 8.04 -72.34 131.14
N THR A 610 7.91 -71.04 131.38
CA THR A 610 7.11 -70.12 130.57
C THR A 610 7.91 -69.63 129.36
N LEU A 611 7.27 -69.57 128.20
CA LEU A 611 7.70 -68.81 127.02
C LEU A 611 7.14 -67.39 127.07
#